data_AF-A0A6G1HT94-F1
#
_entry.id   AF-A0A6G1HT94-F1
#
_cell.length_a   1.000
_cell.length_b   1.000
_cell.length_c   1.000
_cell.angle_alpha   90.00
_cell.angle_beta   90.00
_cell.angle_gamma   90.00
#
_symmetry.space_group_name_H-M   'P 1'
#
loop_
_entity.id
_entity.type
_entity.pdbx_description
1 polymer ?
#
loop_
_entity_poly.entity_id
_entity_poly.type
_entity_poly.pdbx_seq_one_letter_code
_entity_poly.pdbx_strand_id
1 'polypeptide(L)'
;MSSAQLMARNSQAGPHVCERINPTTGKPCNTIFSRPYDLTRHEDTIHNIKKQKVRCALCVEEKTFSRNDALTRHMRVVHPDVDFPGKHRRRGAHD
;
A
#
# COMPACT_ATOMS: atom_id res chain seq x y z
N MET A 1 -9.51 11.51 -6.25
CA MET A 1 -10.15 10.43 -7.03
C MET A 1 -11.03 9.63 -6.10
N SER A 2 -12.30 9.37 -6.46
CA SER A 2 -13.25 8.71 -5.57
C SER A 2 -12.93 7.22 -5.43
N SER A 3 -13.13 6.66 -4.24
CA SER A 3 -12.93 5.23 -3.94
C SER A 3 -13.76 4.31 -4.85
N ALA A 4 -14.90 4.78 -5.35
CA ALA A 4 -15.76 4.05 -6.29
C ALA A 4 -15.11 3.83 -7.68
N GLN A 5 -14.31 4.78 -8.16
CA GLN A 5 -13.64 4.69 -9.47
C GLN A 5 -12.49 3.66 -9.45
N LEU A 6 -11.88 3.45 -8.28
CA LEU A 6 -10.83 2.44 -8.08
C LEU A 6 -11.41 1.02 -8.12
N MET A 7 -12.61 0.81 -7.57
CA MET A 7 -13.29 -0.49 -7.57
C MET A 7 -13.69 -0.93 -8.98
N ALA A 8 -14.17 -0.02 -9.83
CA ALA A 8 -14.54 -0.32 -11.21
C ALA A 8 -13.34 -0.71 -12.11
N ARG A 9 -12.15 -0.16 -11.83
CA ARG A 9 -10.89 -0.53 -12.52
C ARG A 9 -10.43 -1.94 -12.15
N ASN A 10 -10.92 -2.49 -11.03
CA ASN A 10 -10.52 -3.80 -10.52
C ASN A 10 -11.07 -4.99 -11.33
N SER A 11 -12.05 -4.75 -12.19
CA SER A 11 -12.74 -5.78 -13.01
C SER A 11 -12.26 -5.83 -14.47
N GLN A 12 -11.32 -4.99 -14.87
CA GLN A 12 -10.87 -4.88 -16.26
C GLN A 12 -9.80 -5.93 -16.56
N ALA A 13 -10.08 -6.87 -17.47
CA ALA A 13 -9.07 -7.77 -18.02
C ALA A 13 -8.25 -7.00 -19.07
N GLY A 14 -7.05 -6.56 -18.71
CA GLY A 14 -6.15 -5.87 -19.62
C GLY A 14 -4.79 -5.60 -18.97
N PRO A 15 -3.76 -5.22 -19.74
CA PRO A 15 -2.46 -4.85 -19.18
C PRO A 15 -2.63 -3.60 -18.31
N HIS A 16 -2.37 -3.72 -17.00
CA HIS A 16 -2.51 -2.62 -16.06
C HIS A 16 -1.24 -1.77 -16.06
N VAL A 17 -1.15 -0.82 -17.00
CA VAL A 17 0.04 0.03 -17.18
C VAL A 17 -0.10 1.34 -16.39
N CYS A 18 1.00 1.77 -15.75
CA CYS A 18 1.12 3.12 -15.21
C CYS A 18 1.75 4.05 -16.24
N GLU A 19 0.98 4.97 -16.79
CA GLU A 19 1.45 5.94 -17.79
C GLU A 19 1.84 7.30 -17.18
N ARG A 20 1.79 7.42 -15.84
CA ARG A 20 2.12 8.67 -15.16
C ARG A 20 3.61 8.98 -15.21
N ILE A 21 3.96 10.25 -15.10
CA ILE A 21 5.35 10.67 -14.90
C ILE A 21 5.78 10.31 -13.48
N ASN A 22 6.88 9.58 -13.36
CA ASN A 22 7.49 9.29 -12.08
C ASN A 22 8.07 10.60 -11.52
N PRO A 23 7.59 11.06 -10.35
CA PRO A 23 8.02 12.34 -9.78
C PRO A 23 9.48 12.38 -9.35
N THR A 24 10.14 11.22 -9.13
CA THR A 24 11.57 11.19 -8.76
C THR A 24 12.49 11.20 -9.96
N THR A 25 12.06 10.64 -11.10
CA THR A 25 12.93 10.52 -12.29
C THR A 25 12.53 11.45 -13.44
N GLY A 26 11.34 12.06 -13.39
CA GLY A 26 10.82 12.93 -14.45
C GLY A 26 10.46 12.19 -15.75
N LYS A 27 10.56 10.86 -15.78
CA LYS A 27 10.28 10.01 -16.94
C LYS A 27 8.93 9.30 -16.81
N PRO A 28 8.30 8.88 -17.92
CA PRO A 28 7.10 8.06 -17.86
C PRO A 28 7.38 6.74 -17.11
N CYS A 29 6.48 6.32 -16.23
CA CYS A 29 6.69 5.17 -15.37
C CYS A 29 6.62 3.85 -16.15
N ASN A 30 5.66 3.73 -17.08
CA ASN A 30 5.42 2.61 -17.99
C ASN A 30 5.47 1.21 -17.36
N THR A 31 5.29 1.12 -16.04
CA THR A 31 5.29 -0.14 -15.30
C THR A 31 3.98 -0.88 -15.53
N ILE A 32 4.07 -2.15 -15.89
CA ILE A 32 2.93 -3.03 -16.18
C ILE A 32 2.69 -3.94 -14.99
N PHE A 33 1.43 -4.05 -14.58
CA PHE A 33 0.99 -4.92 -13.51
C PHE A 33 0.04 -5.99 -14.05
N SER A 34 0.13 -7.19 -13.47
CA SER A 34 -0.78 -8.30 -13.75
C SER A 34 -2.15 -8.13 -13.13
N ARG A 35 -2.28 -7.23 -12.14
CA ARG A 35 -3.53 -6.99 -11.42
C ARG A 35 -3.80 -5.49 -11.29
N PRO A 36 -5.09 -5.08 -11.33
CA PRO A 36 -5.45 -3.67 -11.21
C PRO A 36 -5.14 -3.11 -9.82
N TYR A 37 -5.33 -3.91 -8.76
CA TYR A 37 -4.95 -3.55 -7.41
C TYR A 37 -3.48 -3.13 -7.29
N ASP A 38 -2.57 -3.84 -7.95
CA ASP A 38 -1.15 -3.55 -7.88
C ASP A 38 -0.82 -2.21 -8.57
N LEU A 39 -1.49 -1.89 -9.67
CA LEU A 39 -1.39 -0.59 -10.32
C LEU A 39 -1.88 0.54 -9.41
N THR A 40 -3.08 0.42 -8.83
CA THR A 40 -3.60 1.42 -7.90
C THR A 40 -2.67 1.63 -6.71
N ARG A 41 -2.16 0.55 -6.13
CA ARG A 41 -1.22 0.62 -5.02
C ARG A 41 0.09 1.29 -5.42
N HIS A 42 0.65 0.93 -6.57
CA HIS A 42 1.83 1.58 -7.13
C HIS A 42 1.60 3.09 -7.27
N GLU A 43 0.49 3.46 -7.90
CA GLU A 43 0.06 4.82 -8.11
C GLU A 43 0.05 5.65 -6.82
N ASP A 44 -0.51 5.08 -5.75
CA ASP A 44 -0.60 5.67 -4.41
C ASP A 44 0.74 5.79 -3.68
N THR A 45 1.71 4.93 -4.00
CA THR A 45 3.01 4.90 -3.31
C THR A 45 4.08 5.74 -4.00
N ILE A 46 4.07 5.78 -5.33
CA ILE A 46 5.11 6.42 -6.12
C ILE A 46 4.72 7.83 -6.52
N HIS A 47 3.47 8.03 -6.97
CA HIS A 47 3.06 9.32 -7.52
C HIS A 47 2.32 10.20 -6.51
N ASN A 48 1.78 9.64 -5.42
CA ASN A 48 1.12 10.40 -4.37
C ASN A 48 2.09 10.74 -3.22
N ILE A 49 3.15 11.50 -3.53
CA ILE A 49 4.19 11.89 -2.55
C ILE A 49 3.61 12.70 -1.37
N LYS A 50 2.51 13.43 -1.60
CA LYS A 50 1.81 14.20 -0.57
C LYS A 50 1.04 13.33 0.43
N LYS A 51 0.93 12.02 0.18
CA LYS A 51 0.25 11.10 1.11
C LYS A 51 1.00 11.05 2.43
N GLN A 52 0.26 11.30 3.51
CA GLN A 52 0.80 11.26 4.86
C GLN A 52 1.37 9.87 5.15
N LYS A 53 2.63 9.84 5.61
CA LYS A 53 3.26 8.61 6.09
C LYS A 53 2.65 8.26 7.44
N VAL A 54 2.48 6.96 7.68
CA VAL A 54 2.02 6.46 8.98
C VAL A 54 3.24 6.16 9.84
N ARG A 55 3.25 6.63 11.08
CA ARG A 55 4.37 6.43 12.01
C ARG A 55 4.04 5.39 13.08
N CYS A 56 5.05 4.68 13.55
CA CYS A 56 4.93 3.87 14.76
C CYS A 56 5.02 4.77 15.98
N ALA A 57 4.05 4.69 16.89
CA ALA A 57 4.02 5.49 18.11
C ALA A 57 4.82 4.87 19.27
N LEU A 58 5.31 3.64 19.12
CA LEU A 58 5.99 2.87 20.18
C LEU A 58 7.50 2.75 19.95
N CYS A 59 7.97 2.99 18.73
CA CYS A 59 9.40 3.10 18.49
C CYS A 59 9.91 4.40 19.08
N VAL A 60 11.04 4.32 19.79
CA VAL A 60 11.78 5.49 20.27
C VAL A 60 12.32 6.29 19.10
N GLU A 61 12.81 5.58 18.08
CA GLU A 61 13.19 6.17 16.80
C GLU A 61 11.95 6.42 15.94
N GLU A 62 11.87 7.59 15.29
CA GLU A 62 10.77 7.93 14.37
C GLU A 62 10.77 6.99 13.15
N LYS A 63 10.00 5.90 13.26
CA LYS A 63 9.77 4.94 12.18
C LYS A 63 8.51 5.32 11.41
N THR A 64 8.72 5.87 10.20
CA THR A 64 7.65 6.23 9.27
C THR A 64 7.56 5.22 8.13
N PHE A 65 6.32 4.90 7.73
CA PHE A 65 6.00 3.97 6.66
C PHE A 65 5.12 4.66 5.63
N SER A 66 5.38 4.39 4.35
CA SER A 66 4.54 4.89 3.25
C SER A 66 3.20 4.16 3.14
N ARG A 67 3.01 3.04 3.86
CA ARG A 67 1.84 2.18 3.77
C ARG A 67 1.43 1.61 5.13
N ASN A 68 0.13 1.40 5.32
CA ASN A 68 -0.44 0.86 6.56
C ASN A 68 -0.10 -0.62 6.79
N ASP A 69 -0.08 -1.46 5.74
CA ASP A 69 0.31 -2.87 5.90
C ASP A 69 1.78 -3.04 6.30
N ALA A 70 2.65 -2.10 5.90
CA ALA A 70 4.02 -2.05 6.36
C ALA A 70 4.10 -1.75 7.87
N LEU A 71 3.35 -0.76 8.35
CA LEU A 71 3.22 -0.48 9.78
C LEU A 71 2.65 -1.69 10.53
N THR A 72 1.56 -2.30 10.03
CA THR A 72 0.93 -3.46 10.69
C THR A 72 1.90 -4.64 10.83
N ARG A 73 2.68 -4.93 9.79
CA ARG A 73 3.74 -5.96 9.84
C ARG A 73 4.84 -5.59 10.82
N HIS A 74 5.24 -4.32 10.83
CA HIS A 74 6.22 -3.82 11.79
C HIS A 74 5.74 -3.99 13.24
N MET A 75 4.49 -3.61 13.55
CA MET A 75 3.92 -3.82 14.89
C MET A 75 3.99 -5.29 15.30
N ARG A 76 3.67 -6.23 14.40
CA ARG A 76 3.71 -7.66 14.71
C ARG A 76 5.11 -8.18 15.05
N VAL A 77 6.13 -7.70 14.35
CA VAL A 77 7.50 -8.23 14.47
C VAL A 77 8.28 -7.52 15.57
N VAL A 78 8.10 -6.20 15.72
CA VAL A 78 8.88 -5.36 16.63
C VAL A 78 8.14 -5.08 17.94
N HIS A 79 6.81 -5.10 17.92
CA HIS A 79 5.95 -4.87 19.10
C HIS A 79 4.96 -6.03 19.30
N PRO A 80 5.43 -7.29 19.43
CA PRO A 80 4.57 -8.47 19.49
C PRO A 80 3.60 -8.45 20.69
N ASP A 81 3.98 -7.79 21.77
CA ASP A 81 3.21 -7.72 23.02
C ASP A 81 2.09 -6.68 22.99
N VAL A 82 2.00 -5.89 21.91
CA VAL A 82 0.98 -4.84 21.77
C VAL A 82 -0.14 -5.31 20.85
N ASP A 83 -1.36 -5.34 21.39
CA ASP A 83 -2.54 -5.67 20.61
C ASP A 83 -2.94 -4.50 19.69
N PHE A 84 -2.35 -4.46 18.49
CA PHE A 84 -2.69 -3.43 17.51
C PHE A 84 -4.08 -3.71 16.90
N PRO A 85 -5.04 -2.77 16.98
CA PRO A 85 -6.41 -2.95 16.50
C PRO A 85 -6.47 -2.81 14.97
N GLY A 86 -5.84 -3.76 14.28
CA GLY A 86 -5.87 -3.92 12.83
C GLY A 86 -5.98 -5.40 12.43
N LYS A 87 -6.28 -6.28 13.39
CA LYS A 87 -6.44 -7.72 13.18
C LYS A 87 -7.63 -8.01 12.26
N HIS A 88 -7.41 -8.01 10.96
CA HIS A 88 -8.11 -8.98 10.12
C HIS A 88 -7.50 -10.35 10.42
N ARG A 89 -8.03 -11.01 11.45
CA ARG A 89 -7.82 -12.45 11.69
C ARG A 89 -8.19 -13.17 10.39
N ARG A 90 -7.21 -13.65 9.63
CA ARG A 90 -7.48 -14.75 8.69
C ARG A 90 -7.71 -15.98 9.55
N ARG A 91 -8.99 -16.29 9.80
CA ARG A 91 -9.37 -17.65 10.17
C ARG A 91 -9.04 -18.53 8.97
N GLY A 92 -8.06 -19.40 9.16
CA GLY A 92 -7.72 -20.49 8.26
C GLY A 92 -7.34 -21.66 9.14
N ALA A 93 -8.36 -22.41 9.58
CA ALA A 93 -8.21 -23.74 10.11
C ALA A 93 -7.84 -24.67 8.95
N HIS A 94 -6.77 -25.43 9.13
CA HIS A 94 -6.35 -26.65 8.40
C HIS A 94 -5.12 -27.13 9.19
N ASP A 95 -5.08 -28.23 9.92
CA ASP A 95 -5.79 -29.51 9.92
C ASP A 95 -6.17 -29.87 11.38
#